data_AF-A0A7Y7IE13-F1
#
_entry.id   AF-A0A7Y7IE13-F1
#
_cell.length_a   1.000
_cell.length_b   1.000
_cell.length_c   1.000
_cell.angle_alpha   90.00
_cell.angle_beta   90.00
_cell.angle_gamma   90.00
#
_symmetry.space_group_name_H-M   'P 1'
#
loop_
_entity.id
_entity.type
_entity.pdbx_description
1 polymer ?
#
loop_
_entity_poly.entity_id
_entity_poly.type
_entity_poly.pdbx_seq_one_letter_code
_entity_poly.pdbx_strand_id
1 'polypeptide(L)'
;MTGNRLRPAHAALAALMAFAPLACAAESTVGTGSATARVRLVVVVPPVFQVLGATQTAEGRDYLVWTNMRSITIGGREYRFARPGENTVHVPAAPVGAWVVHGL
;
A
#
# COMPACT_ATOMS: atom_id res chain seq x y z
N MET A 1 23.08 86.19 9.86
CA MET A 1 23.82 84.98 10.28
C MET A 1 22.87 83.78 10.18
N THR A 2 22.92 83.01 9.10
CA THR A 2 22.10 81.81 8.91
C THR A 2 23.01 80.63 8.61
N GLY A 3 23.31 79.85 9.66
CA GLY A 3 24.19 78.68 9.62
C GLY A 3 23.43 77.41 9.21
N ASN A 4 24.05 76.69 8.27
CA ASN A 4 23.56 75.54 7.53
C ASN A 4 23.45 74.26 8.41
N ARG A 5 22.24 73.79 8.75
CA ARG A 5 22.00 72.63 9.65
C ARG A 5 21.67 71.29 8.94
N LEU A 6 21.85 71.19 7.62
CA LEU A 6 21.38 70.04 6.81
C LEU A 6 22.42 68.93 6.54
N ARG A 7 23.64 69.04 7.09
CA ARG A 7 24.71 68.06 6.87
C ARG A 7 24.63 66.74 7.68
N PRO A 8 24.13 66.69 8.94
CA PRO A 8 24.23 65.47 9.74
C PRO A 8 23.22 64.38 9.32
N ALA A 9 22.07 64.76 8.75
CA ALA A 9 21.03 63.81 8.32
C ALA A 9 21.47 62.96 7.11
N HIS A 10 22.23 63.55 6.19
CA HIS A 10 22.75 62.84 5.01
C HIS A 10 23.83 61.82 5.37
N ALA A 11 24.67 62.12 6.36
CA ALA A 11 25.71 61.20 6.84
C ALA A 11 25.11 59.97 7.55
N ALA A 12 24.05 60.16 8.33
CA ALA A 12 23.36 59.07 9.01
C ALA A 12 22.65 58.12 8.04
N LEU A 13 22.02 58.65 6.99
CA LEU A 13 21.36 57.86 5.95
C LEU A 13 22.37 57.07 5.10
N ALA A 14 23.50 57.68 4.76
CA ALA A 14 24.57 57.02 4.03
C ALA A 14 25.22 55.88 4.85
N ALA A 15 25.39 56.07 6.15
CA ALA A 15 25.85 55.01 7.05
C ALA A 15 24.84 53.85 7.11
N LEU A 16 23.53 54.13 7.25
CA LEU A 16 22.51 53.09 7.27
C LEU A 16 22.44 52.28 5.96
N MET A 17 22.59 52.95 4.81
CA MET A 17 22.61 52.28 3.49
C MET A 17 23.88 51.47 3.25
N ALA A 18 25.03 51.89 3.79
CA ALA A 18 26.29 51.16 3.67
C ALA A 18 26.32 49.86 4.50
N PHE A 19 25.59 49.81 5.62
CA PHE A 19 25.51 48.61 6.47
C PHE A 19 24.31 47.69 6.16
N ALA A 20 23.38 48.11 5.31
CA ALA A 20 22.23 47.30 4.89
C ALA A 20 22.58 45.96 4.17
N PRO A 21 23.64 45.83 3.34
CA PRO A 21 23.91 44.58 2.64
C PRO A 21 24.50 43.49 3.54
N LEU A 22 24.98 43.85 4.75
CA LEU A 22 25.58 42.90 5.69
C LEU A 22 24.53 42.13 6.52
N ALA A 23 23.28 42.59 6.56
CA ALA A 23 22.20 41.91 7.28
C ALA A 23 21.49 40.84 6.44
N CYS A 24 21.77 40.76 5.14
CA CYS A 24 21.12 39.86 4.19
C CYS A 24 22.04 38.72 3.71
N ALA A 25 22.97 38.28 4.56
CA ALA A 25 23.60 36.98 4.42
C ALA A 25 22.81 35.97 5.25
N ALA A 26 21.56 35.70 4.86
CA ALA A 26 20.92 34.46 5.26
C ALA A 26 21.69 33.35 4.54
N GLU A 27 22.66 32.75 5.24
CA GLU A 27 23.38 31.57 4.78
C GLU A 27 22.35 30.50 4.41
N SER A 28 22.06 30.36 3.13
CA SER A 28 21.53 29.12 2.60
C SER A 28 22.66 28.12 2.71
N THR A 29 22.79 27.50 3.89
CA THR A 29 23.63 26.34 4.07
C THR A 29 23.13 25.28 3.10
N VAL A 30 23.87 25.06 2.01
CA VAL A 30 23.75 23.83 1.23
C VAL A 30 24.33 22.73 2.11
N GLY A 31 23.49 22.24 3.02
CA GLY A 31 23.74 21.03 3.78
C GLY A 31 23.23 19.84 2.98
N THR A 32 23.95 18.73 3.03
CA THR A 32 23.42 17.40 2.69
C THR A 32 22.42 16.97 3.76
N GLY A 33 21.26 17.64 3.78
CA GLY A 33 20.11 17.19 4.54
C GLY A 33 19.63 15.87 3.93
N SER A 34 19.83 14.77 4.66
CA SER A 34 19.19 13.49 4.31
C SER A 34 17.67 13.65 4.47
N ALA A 35 16.97 13.87 3.36
CA ALA A 35 15.52 13.78 3.33
C ALA A 35 15.14 12.30 3.29
N THR A 36 14.64 11.76 4.40
CA THR A 36 14.13 10.40 4.45
C THR A 36 12.68 10.39 4.00
N ALA A 37 12.43 9.90 2.78
CA ALA A 37 11.08 9.62 2.31
C ALA A 37 10.67 8.21 2.71
N ARG A 38 9.49 8.06 3.33
CA ARG A 38 8.92 6.74 3.68
C ARG A 38 7.91 6.34 2.62
N VAL A 39 8.26 5.35 1.79
CA VAL A 39 7.34 4.76 0.80
C VAL A 39 6.68 3.53 1.42
N ARG A 40 5.34 3.46 1.36
CA ARG A 40 4.57 2.26 1.74
C ARG A 40 3.96 1.66 0.48
N LEU A 41 4.37 0.44 0.15
CA LEU A 41 3.73 -0.37 -0.89
C LEU A 41 2.73 -1.34 -0.22
N VAL A 42 1.52 -1.44 -0.75
CA VAL A 42 0.53 -2.46 -0.35
C VAL A 42 0.09 -3.19 -1.60
N VAL A 43 0.20 -4.52 -1.58
CA VAL A 43 -0.30 -5.39 -2.65
C VAL A 43 -1.46 -6.20 -2.09
N VAL A 44 -2.62 -6.10 -2.74
CA VAL A 44 -3.81 -6.87 -2.39
C VAL A 44 -3.98 -7.97 -3.43
N VAL A 45 -3.93 -9.22 -3.00
CA VAL A 45 -4.17 -10.39 -3.85
C VAL A 45 -5.57 -10.93 -3.52
N PRO A 46 -6.52 -10.88 -4.46
CA PRO A 46 -7.87 -11.38 -4.20
C PRO A 46 -7.88 -12.92 -4.07
N PRO A 47 -8.84 -13.49 -3.34
CA PRO A 47 -9.11 -14.92 -3.34
C PRO A 47 -9.33 -15.47 -4.75
N VAL A 48 -8.68 -16.58 -5.08
CA VAL A 48 -8.87 -17.31 -6.34
C VAL A 48 -9.10 -18.78 -6.03
N PHE A 49 -10.08 -19.36 -6.72
CA PHE A 49 -10.43 -20.77 -6.67
C PHE A 49 -10.83 -21.23 -8.08
N GLN A 50 -10.23 -22.33 -8.54
CA GLN A 50 -10.51 -22.91 -9.85
C GLN A 50 -10.60 -24.43 -9.73
N VAL A 51 -11.56 -25.03 -10.45
CA VAL A 51 -11.65 -26.47 -10.60
C VAL A 51 -10.93 -26.86 -11.88
N LEU A 52 -9.85 -27.62 -11.75
CA LEU A 52 -9.04 -28.11 -12.87
C LEU A 52 -9.55 -29.44 -13.41
N GLY A 53 -10.19 -30.24 -12.56
CA GLY A 53 -10.73 -31.54 -12.94
C GLY A 53 -11.71 -32.08 -11.90
N ALA A 54 -12.53 -33.04 -12.32
CA ALA A 54 -13.48 -33.71 -11.46
C ALA A 54 -13.56 -35.21 -11.80
N THR A 55 -13.41 -36.05 -10.79
CA THR A 55 -13.49 -37.51 -10.89
C THR A 55 -14.59 -38.00 -9.98
N GLN A 56 -15.52 -38.80 -10.52
CA GLN A 56 -16.57 -39.40 -9.72
C GLN A 56 -16.03 -40.62 -8.96
N THR A 57 -16.38 -40.73 -7.68
CA THR A 57 -15.99 -41.85 -6.80
C THR A 57 -17.25 -42.51 -6.23
N ALA A 58 -17.10 -43.68 -5.59
CA ALA A 58 -18.23 -44.36 -4.95
C ALA A 58 -18.87 -43.51 -3.84
N GLU A 59 -18.06 -42.71 -3.14
CA GLU A 59 -18.47 -41.90 -1.98
C GLU A 59 -18.81 -40.45 -2.33
N GLY A 60 -18.65 -40.04 -3.59
CA GLY A 60 -18.87 -38.65 -4.01
C GLY A 60 -18.07 -38.23 -5.23
N ARG A 61 -17.38 -37.09 -5.12
CA ARG A 61 -16.58 -36.52 -6.21
C ARG A 61 -15.27 -35.97 -5.69
N ASP A 62 -14.18 -36.34 -6.35
CA ASP A 62 -12.87 -35.76 -6.14
C ASP A 62 -12.67 -34.62 -7.13
N TYR A 63 -12.34 -33.45 -6.62
CA TYR A 63 -12.01 -32.28 -7.43
C TYR A 63 -10.52 -32.00 -7.35
N LEU A 64 -9.88 -31.87 -8.50
CA LEU A 64 -8.57 -31.24 -8.60
C LEU A 64 -8.80 -29.73 -8.67
N VAL A 65 -8.25 -28.98 -7.71
CA VAL A 65 -8.49 -27.54 -7.60
C VAL A 65 -7.19 -26.77 -7.52
N TRP A 66 -7.18 -25.54 -8.04
CA TRP A 66 -6.13 -24.56 -7.77
C TRP A 66 -6.70 -23.44 -6.91
N THR A 67 -6.01 -23.09 -5.82
CA THR A 67 -6.41 -21.94 -4.99
C THR A 67 -5.21 -21.23 -4.39
N ASN A 68 -5.27 -19.90 -4.30
CA ASN A 68 -4.28 -19.13 -3.56
C ASN A 68 -4.59 -19.03 -2.05
N MET A 69 -5.64 -19.69 -1.58
CA MET A 69 -6.06 -19.70 -0.18
C MET A 69 -5.57 -20.95 0.55
N ARG A 70 -5.46 -20.87 1.89
CA ARG A 70 -5.16 -22.05 2.75
C ARG A 70 -6.40 -22.88 3.07
N SER A 71 -7.60 -22.36 2.87
CA SER A 71 -8.83 -23.12 3.00
C SER A 71 -9.93 -22.60 2.09
N ILE A 72 -10.92 -23.45 1.83
CA ILE A 72 -12.15 -23.13 1.11
C ILE A 72 -13.33 -23.76 1.84
N THR A 73 -14.54 -23.25 1.57
CA THR A 73 -15.78 -23.87 2.07
C THR A 73 -16.58 -24.38 0.89
N ILE A 74 -16.94 -25.67 0.90
CA ILE A 74 -17.83 -26.28 -0.08
C ILE A 74 -18.96 -26.97 0.69
N GLY A 75 -20.21 -26.61 0.37
CA GLY A 75 -21.39 -27.19 1.04
C GLY A 75 -21.39 -26.98 2.56
N GLY A 76 -20.86 -25.87 3.05
CA GLY A 76 -20.74 -25.58 4.48
C GLY A 76 -19.61 -26.30 5.22
N ARG A 77 -18.84 -27.14 4.53
CA ARG A 77 -17.66 -27.82 5.09
C ARG A 77 -16.38 -27.11 4.70
N GLU A 78 -15.54 -26.80 5.69
CA GLU A 78 -14.21 -26.24 5.46
C GLU A 78 -13.24 -27.34 5.03
N TYR A 79 -12.50 -27.08 3.96
CA TYR A 79 -11.39 -27.89 3.48
C TYR A 79 -10.11 -27.07 3.63
N ARG A 80 -9.15 -27.59 4.40
CA ARG A 80 -7.87 -26.93 4.67
C ARG A 80 -6.75 -27.62 3.89
N PHE A 81 -5.85 -26.80 3.38
CA PHE A 81 -4.71 -27.22 2.56
C PHE A 81 -3.41 -26.95 3.28
N ALA A 82 -2.43 -27.84 3.11
CA ALA A 82 -1.08 -27.63 3.64
C ALA A 82 -0.43 -26.38 3.02
N ARG A 83 -0.69 -26.14 1.74
CA ARG A 83 -0.19 -25.00 0.97
C ARG A 83 -1.20 -24.53 -0.09
N PRO A 84 -1.18 -23.24 -0.45
CA PRO A 84 -1.83 -22.76 -1.67
C PRO A 84 -1.27 -23.45 -2.92
N GLY A 85 -2.07 -23.50 -3.97
CA GLY A 85 -1.78 -24.11 -5.26
C GLY A 85 -2.76 -25.23 -5.58
N GLU A 86 -2.25 -26.23 -6.28
CA GLU A 86 -3.02 -27.42 -6.67
C GLU A 86 -3.24 -28.36 -5.48
N ASN A 87 -4.48 -28.75 -5.24
CA ASN A 87 -4.89 -29.68 -4.20
C ASN A 87 -6.05 -30.56 -4.68
N THR A 88 -6.19 -31.75 -4.10
CA THR A 88 -7.37 -32.61 -4.30
C THR A 88 -8.36 -32.42 -3.15
N VAL A 89 -9.64 -32.21 -3.48
CA VAL A 89 -10.73 -32.06 -2.52
C VAL A 89 -11.76 -33.15 -2.76
N HIS A 90 -11.94 -34.03 -1.77
CA HIS A 90 -13.04 -35.00 -1.78
C HIS A 90 -14.31 -34.36 -1.23
N VAL A 91 -15.34 -34.24 -2.06
CA VAL A 91 -16.67 -33.78 -1.67
C VAL A 91 -17.60 -34.99 -1.61
N PRO A 92 -18.17 -35.32 -0.44
CA PRO A 92 -19.04 -36.47 -0.30
C PRO A 92 -20.34 -36.27 -1.09
N ALA A 93 -20.94 -37.38 -1.53
CA ALA A 93 -22.25 -37.36 -2.15
C ALA A 93 -23.28 -36.73 -1.21
N ALA A 94 -24.24 -35.99 -1.78
CA ALA A 94 -25.34 -35.47 -1.00
C ALA A 94 -26.12 -36.64 -0.35
N PRO A 95 -26.53 -36.51 0.92
CA PRO A 95 -27.40 -37.49 1.56
C PRO A 95 -28.65 -37.75 0.70
N VAL A 96 -29.17 -38.98 0.75
CA VAL A 96 -30.39 -39.35 0.03
C VAL A 96 -31.53 -38.38 0.41
N GLY A 97 -32.07 -37.69 -0.59
CA GLY A 97 -33.12 -36.67 -0.43
C GLY A 97 -32.64 -35.21 -0.36
N ALA A 98 -31.34 -34.95 -0.33
CA ALA A 98 -30.79 -33.60 -0.46
C ALA A 98 -30.50 -33.24 -1.92
N TRP A 99 -30.92 -32.05 -2.34
CA TRP A 99 -30.66 -31.52 -3.68
C TRP A 99 -29.50 -30.53 -3.63
N VAL A 100 -28.50 -30.71 -4.50
CA VAL A 100 -27.41 -29.75 -4.68
C VAL A 100 -27.80 -28.81 -5.81
N VAL A 101 -28.04 -27.54 -5.50
CA VAL A 101 -28.27 -26.51 -6.51
C VAL A 101 -26.91 -26.02 -6.99
N HIS A 102 -26.56 -26.31 -8.24
CA HIS A 102 -25.41 -25.69 -8.90
C HIS A 102 -25.85 -24.28 -9.35
N GLY A 103 -25.42 -23.25 -8.63
CA GLY A 103 -25.58 -21.86 -9.07
C GLY A 103 -24.70 -21.59 -10.28
N LEU A 104 -25.30 -21.03 -11.34
CA LEU A 104 -24.65 -20.56 -12.56
C LEU A 104 -23.66 -19.43 -12.28
#